data_AF-A0A3L6JPR6-F1
#
_entry.id   AF-A0A3L6JPR6-F1
#
_cell.length_a   1.000
_cell.length_b   1.000
_cell.length_c   1.000
_cell.angle_alpha   90.00
_cell.angle_beta   90.00
_cell.angle_gamma   90.00
#
_symmetry.space_group_name_H-M   'P 1'
#
loop_
_entity.id
_entity.type
_entity.pdbx_description
1 polymer ?
#
loop_
_entity_poly.entity_id
_entity_poly.type
_entity_poly.pdbx_seq_one_letter_code
_entity_poly.pdbx_strand_id
1 'polypeptide(L)'
;MPECLHEALQKIIATQPKGRKPVLVSSNGLANRFILSRWGIRPSQRRRYRQLFSLVRKQCRSVFQYYVSRGWVEWDTTSGNHLLGVYKFDEIRGNLILGFVPIPPGSEWKLSGR
;
A
#
# COMPACT_ATOMS: atom_id res chain seq x y z
N MET A 1 4.79 -4.63 8.63
CA MET A 1 4.50 -3.85 7.39
C MET A 1 5.68 -2.92 7.12
N PRO A 2 6.13 -2.68 5.87
CA PRO A 2 7.18 -1.69 5.61
C PRO A 2 6.80 -0.31 6.11
N GLU A 3 7.69 0.39 6.81
CA GLU A 3 7.42 1.69 7.46
C GLU A 3 6.93 2.75 6.46
N CYS A 4 7.54 2.83 5.27
CA CYS A 4 7.07 3.73 4.21
C CYS A 4 5.65 3.43 3.69
N LEU A 5 5.21 2.16 3.76
CA LEU A 5 3.82 1.80 3.44
C LEU A 5 2.90 2.18 4.59
N HIS A 6 3.34 1.94 5.83
CA HIS A 6 2.64 2.33 7.04
C HIS A 6 2.40 3.84 7.10
N GLU A 7 3.44 4.65 6.97
CA GLU A 7 3.34 6.11 6.92
C GLU A 7 2.46 6.59 5.76
N ALA A 8 2.56 5.94 4.59
CA ALA A 8 1.72 6.28 3.45
C ALA A 8 0.25 6.00 3.76
N LEU A 9 -0.07 4.85 4.33
CA LEU A 9 -1.43 4.49 4.71
C LEU A 9 -1.94 5.40 5.84
N GLN A 10 -1.14 5.66 6.87
CA GLN A 10 -1.50 6.56 7.98
C GLN A 10 -1.77 7.98 7.48
N LYS A 11 -0.89 8.55 6.65
CA LYS A 11 -1.09 9.89 6.08
C LYS A 11 -2.36 9.94 5.25
N ILE A 12 -2.66 8.90 4.47
CA ILE A 12 -3.88 8.87 3.65
C ILE A 12 -5.12 8.70 4.54
N ILE A 13 -5.09 7.83 5.54
CA ILE A 13 -6.19 7.65 6.50
C ILE A 13 -6.47 8.96 7.26
N ALA A 14 -5.42 9.64 7.72
CA ALA A 14 -5.53 10.90 8.47
C ALA A 14 -6.03 12.07 7.61
N THR A 15 -5.76 12.06 6.30
CA THR A 15 -6.17 13.13 5.38
C THR A 15 -7.51 12.86 4.68
N GLN A 16 -8.11 11.68 4.85
CA GLN A 16 -9.39 11.40 4.22
C GLN A 16 -10.56 12.09 4.97
N PRO A 17 -11.37 12.90 4.27
CA PRO A 17 -12.62 13.40 4.84
C PRO A 17 -13.54 12.21 5.12
N LYS A 18 -14.23 12.25 6.28
CA LYS A 18 -15.16 11.21 6.78
C LYS A 18 -15.99 10.60 5.64
N GLY A 19 -15.53 9.46 5.12
CA GLY A 19 -16.13 8.77 4.00
C GLY A 19 -15.37 7.48 3.74
N ARG A 20 -16.08 6.36 3.63
CA ARG A 20 -15.55 4.98 3.49
C ARG A 20 -14.83 4.72 2.15
N LYS A 21 -14.20 5.74 1.54
CA LYS A 21 -13.62 5.59 0.21
C LYS A 21 -12.30 4.81 0.29
N PRO A 22 -12.12 3.78 -0.55
CA PRO A 22 -10.90 2.99 -0.56
C PRO A 22 -9.68 3.86 -0.84
N VAL A 23 -8.62 3.66 -0.08
CA VAL A 23 -7.30 4.22 -0.34
C VAL A 23 -6.62 3.39 -1.40
N LEU A 24 -6.35 3.97 -2.57
CA LEU A 24 -5.63 3.29 -3.63
C LEU A 24 -4.12 3.52 -3.49
N VAL A 25 -3.37 2.44 -3.34
CA VAL A 25 -1.90 2.47 -3.32
C VAL A 25 -1.39 1.59 -4.43
N SER A 26 -0.34 2.02 -5.13
CA SER A 26 0.33 1.22 -6.16
C SER A 26 1.69 0.72 -5.71
N SER A 27 2.07 -0.48 -6.14
CA SER A 27 3.36 -1.10 -5.78
C SER A 27 4.55 -0.28 -6.28
N ASN A 28 4.43 0.35 -7.46
CA ASN A 28 5.45 1.27 -7.97
C ASN A 28 5.49 2.58 -7.18
N GLY A 29 4.34 3.09 -6.74
CA GLY A 29 4.27 4.26 -5.87
C GLY A 29 5.00 4.02 -4.56
N LEU A 30 4.78 2.85 -3.93
CA LEU A 30 5.51 2.43 -2.73
C LEU A 30 7.02 2.32 -3.01
N ALA A 31 7.41 1.63 -4.08
CA ALA A 31 8.81 1.47 -4.45
C ALA A 31 9.52 2.82 -4.64
N ASN A 32 8.88 3.77 -5.31
CA ASN A 32 9.44 5.11 -5.51
C ASN A 32 9.61 5.87 -4.18
N ARG A 33 8.62 5.78 -3.26
CA ARG A 33 8.73 6.40 -1.92
C ARG A 33 9.84 5.78 -1.10
N PHE A 34 9.94 4.45 -1.11
CA PHE A 34 11.00 3.71 -0.41
C PHE A 34 12.38 4.08 -0.95
N ILE A 35 12.56 4.13 -2.27
CA ILE A 35 13.84 4.49 -2.89
C ILE A 35 14.24 5.93 -2.51
N LEU A 36 13.29 6.86 -2.57
CA LEU A 36 13.53 8.25 -2.21
C LEU A 36 13.90 8.40 -0.73
N SER A 37 13.16 7.76 0.17
CA SER A 37 13.41 7.82 1.61
C SER A 37 14.74 7.20 2.00
N ARG A 38 15.09 6.04 1.44
CA ARG A 38 16.28 5.27 1.84
C ARG A 38 17.57 5.72 1.16
N TRP A 39 17.50 6.21 -0.08
CA TRP A 39 18.69 6.59 -0.86
C TRP A 39 18.68 8.04 -1.39
N GLY A 40 17.60 8.80 -1.21
CA GLY A 40 17.48 10.14 -1.79
C GLY A 40 17.30 10.16 -3.32
N ILE A 41 17.09 9.00 -3.95
CA ILE A 41 17.06 8.86 -5.40
C ILE A 41 15.64 9.11 -5.92
N ARG A 42 15.51 10.03 -6.88
CA ARG A 42 14.23 10.41 -7.50
C ARG A 42 13.86 9.47 -8.65
N PRO A 43 12.55 9.30 -8.96
CA PRO A 43 12.10 8.50 -10.11
C PRO A 43 12.69 8.94 -11.46
N SER A 44 12.99 10.24 -11.63
CA SER A 44 13.66 10.77 -12.82
C SER A 44 15.05 10.16 -13.06
N GLN A 45 15.74 9.73 -11.99
CA GLN A 45 17.05 9.10 -12.05
C GLN A 45 16.99 7.59 -12.32
N ARG A 46 15.80 7.03 -12.61
CA ARG A 46 15.59 5.59 -12.83
C ARG A 46 16.51 4.98 -13.90
N ARG A 47 16.84 5.71 -14.97
CA ARG A 47 17.75 5.21 -16.01
C ARG A 47 19.14 4.93 -15.45
N ARG A 48 19.65 5.80 -14.58
CA ARG A 48 20.96 5.66 -13.92
C ARG A 48 20.98 4.52 -12.90
N TYR A 49 19.89 4.34 -12.14
CA TYR A 49 19.79 3.34 -11.08
C TYR A 49 18.88 2.16 -11.43
N ARG A 50 18.92 1.70 -12.68
CA ARG A 50 17.95 0.72 -13.24
C ARG A 50 17.83 -0.54 -12.38
N GLN A 51 18.94 -1.10 -11.91
CA GLN A 51 18.95 -2.33 -11.13
C GLN A 51 18.26 -2.15 -9.77
N LEU A 52 18.58 -1.07 -9.05
CA LEU A 52 17.92 -0.72 -7.78
C LEU A 52 16.40 -0.60 -7.95
N PHE A 53 15.97 0.18 -8.95
CA PHE A 53 14.53 0.34 -9.23
C PHE A 53 13.86 -0.98 -9.58
N SER A 54 14.52 -1.84 -10.36
CA SER A 54 13.98 -3.15 -10.74
C SER A 54 13.82 -4.06 -9.53
N LEU A 55 14.85 -4.15 -8.68
CA LEU A 55 14.86 -4.99 -7.49
C LEU A 55 13.76 -4.56 -6.50
N VAL A 56 13.73 -3.27 -6.14
CA VAL A 56 12.76 -2.75 -5.17
C VAL A 56 11.33 -2.91 -5.69
N ARG A 57 11.08 -2.64 -6.98
CA ARG A 57 9.73 -2.85 -7.56
C ARG A 57 9.28 -4.30 -7.49
N LYS A 58 10.18 -5.25 -7.74
CA LYS A 58 9.89 -6.68 -7.60
C LYS A 58 9.49 -7.00 -6.16
N GLN A 59 10.24 -6.51 -5.18
CA GLN A 59 9.93 -6.73 -3.76
C GLN A 59 8.61 -6.08 -3.33
N CYS A 60 8.37 -4.83 -3.71
CA CYS A 60 7.09 -4.17 -3.41
C CYS A 60 5.89 -4.89 -4.04
N ARG A 61 6.05 -5.46 -5.24
CA ARG A 61 5.02 -6.29 -5.86
C ARG A 61 4.75 -7.55 -5.04
N SER A 62 5.78 -8.25 -4.58
CA SER A 62 5.61 -9.43 -3.72
C SER A 62 4.90 -9.09 -2.40
N VAL A 63 5.24 -7.96 -1.78
CA VAL A 63 4.54 -7.44 -0.60
C VAL A 63 3.06 -7.17 -0.89
N PHE A 64 2.75 -6.58 -2.05
CA PHE A 64 1.37 -6.31 -2.45
C PHE A 64 0.59 -7.61 -2.75
N GLN A 65 1.24 -8.58 -3.37
CA GLN A 65 0.67 -9.92 -3.59
C GLN A 65 0.32 -10.60 -2.26
N TYR A 66 1.19 -10.50 -1.26
CA TYR A 66 0.92 -10.99 0.09
C TYR A 66 -0.29 -10.29 0.74
N TYR A 67 -0.39 -8.97 0.65
CA TYR A 67 -1.51 -8.25 1.25
C TYR A 67 -2.85 -8.58 0.58
N VAL A 68 -2.87 -8.67 -0.75
CA VAL A 68 -4.11 -9.02 -1.44
C VAL A 68 -4.52 -10.47 -1.21
N SER A 69 -3.57 -11.40 -1.07
CA SER A 69 -3.90 -12.80 -0.73
C SER A 69 -4.42 -12.94 0.69
N ARG A 70 -3.94 -12.11 1.63
CA ARG A 70 -4.46 -12.06 3.00
C ARG A 70 -5.85 -11.42 3.06
N GLY A 71 -6.14 -10.47 2.17
CA GLY A 71 -7.42 -9.77 2.08
C GLY A 71 -7.63 -8.70 3.16
N TRP A 72 -6.68 -8.54 4.07
CA TRP A 72 -6.71 -7.56 5.15
C TRP A 72 -5.29 -7.29 5.68
N VAL A 73 -5.14 -6.17 6.39
CA VAL A 73 -3.93 -5.81 7.14
C VAL A 73 -4.33 -5.16 8.46
N GLU A 74 -3.70 -5.59 9.55
CA GLU A 74 -3.85 -4.99 10.87
C GLU A 74 -2.52 -4.40 11.33
N TRP A 75 -2.61 -3.36 12.16
CA TRP A 75 -1.48 -2.90 12.95
C TRP A 75 -1.97 -2.18 14.19
N ASP A 76 -1.21 -2.34 15.27
CA ASP A 76 -1.45 -1.62 16.51
C ASP A 76 -0.75 -0.24 16.47
N THR A 77 -1.46 0.78 16.92
CA THR A 77 -0.87 2.07 17.29
C THR A 77 -1.21 2.38 18.76
N THR A 78 -0.55 3.39 19.32
CA THR A 78 -0.92 3.94 20.64
C THR A 78 -2.37 4.44 20.71
N SER A 79 -3.01 4.69 19.57
CA SER A 79 -4.41 5.12 19.46
C SER A 79 -5.41 3.97 19.21
N GLY A 80 -4.96 2.71 19.13
CA GLY A 80 -5.79 1.53 18.93
C GLY A 80 -5.33 0.61 17.80
N ASN A 81 -6.06 -0.50 17.60
CA ASN A 81 -5.82 -1.42 16.48
C ASN A 81 -6.52 -0.89 15.22
N HIS A 82 -5.77 -0.75 14.14
CA HIS A 82 -6.28 -0.36 12.84
C HIS A 82 -6.35 -1.57 11.91
N LEU A 83 -7.58 -1.96 11.57
CA LEU A 83 -7.85 -3.02 10.62
C LEU A 83 -8.30 -2.43 9.28
N LEU A 84 -7.61 -2.80 8.19
CA LEU A 84 -8.03 -2.46 6.83
C LEU A 84 -8.28 -3.72 6.01
N GLY A 85 -9.36 -3.72 5.25
CA GLY A 85 -9.59 -4.67 4.18
C GLY A 85 -8.76 -4.32 2.96
N VAL A 86 -8.25 -5.33 2.27
CA VAL A 86 -7.37 -5.19 1.10
C VAL A 86 -7.97 -5.92 -0.09
N TYR A 87 -8.05 -5.26 -1.24
CA TYR A 87 -8.49 -5.89 -2.48
C TYR A 87 -7.69 -5.41 -3.69
N LYS A 88 -7.62 -6.24 -4.74
CA LYS A 88 -7.03 -5.84 -6.02
C LYS A 88 -7.96 -4.85 -6.71
N PHE A 89 -7.48 -3.62 -6.89
CA PHE A 89 -8.17 -2.61 -7.68
C PHE A 89 -7.84 -2.79 -9.16
N ASP A 90 -6.55 -2.78 -9.51
CA ASP A 90 -6.10 -2.87 -10.91
C ASP A 90 -4.65 -3.39 -10.99
N GLU A 91 -4.20 -3.79 -12.20
CA GLU A 91 -2.82 -4.12 -12.49
C GLU A 91 -2.41 -3.71 -13.90
N ILE A 92 -1.51 -2.71 -14.01
CA ILE A 92 -1.05 -2.17 -15.29
C ILE A 92 0.44 -2.44 -15.45
N ARG A 93 0.83 -3.27 -16.43
CA ARG A 93 2.24 -3.60 -16.74
C ARG A 93 3.04 -4.02 -15.49
N GLY A 94 2.42 -4.83 -14.64
CA GLY A 94 2.99 -5.31 -13.37
C GLY A 94 3.02 -4.26 -12.24
N ASN A 95 2.36 -3.11 -12.38
CA ASN A 95 2.10 -2.22 -11.26
C ASN A 95 0.81 -2.64 -10.57
N LEU A 96 0.90 -3.29 -9.41
CA LEU A 96 -0.28 -3.74 -8.69
C LEU A 96 -0.87 -2.56 -7.91
N ILE A 97 -2.16 -2.29 -8.08
CA ILE A 97 -2.89 -1.25 -7.37
C ILE A 97 -3.88 -1.93 -6.43
N LEU A 98 -3.75 -1.65 -5.14
CA LEU A 98 -4.61 -2.20 -4.10
C LEU A 98 -5.47 -1.10 -3.50
N GLY A 99 -6.73 -1.45 -3.25
CA GLY A 99 -7.63 -0.65 -2.42
C GLY A 99 -7.53 -1.11 -0.97
N PHE A 100 -7.33 -0.15 -0.06
CA PHE A 100 -7.35 -0.35 1.38
C PHE A 100 -8.57 0.35 1.98
N VAL A 101 -9.41 -0.38 2.70
CA VAL A 101 -10.68 0.14 3.24
C VAL A 101 -10.67 -0.02 4.76
N PRO A 102 -10.93 1.04 5.54
CA PRO A 102 -11.08 0.92 6.99
C PRO A 102 -12.20 -0.02 7.37
N ILE A 103 -11.91 -0.98 8.24
CA ILE A 103 -12.89 -1.91 8.81
C ILE A 103 -13.24 -1.41 10.21
N PRO A 104 -14.47 -0.94 10.45
CA PRO A 104 -14.90 -0.57 11.79
C PRO A 104 -14.84 -1.76 12.74
N PRO A 105 -14.50 -1.56 14.02
CA PRO A 105 -14.60 -2.59 15.05
C PRO A 105 -16.01 -3.17 15.10
N GLY A 106 -16.14 -4.50 15.10
CA GLY A 106 -17.43 -5.20 15.16
C GLY A 106 -18.20 -5.31 13.85
N SER A 107 -17.62 -4.91 12.71
CA SER A 107 -18.25 -5.12 11.39
C SER A 107 -17.90 -6.49 10.80
N GLU A 108 -18.90 -7.22 10.29
CA GLU A 108 -18.67 -8.39 9.45
C GLU A 108 -18.08 -7.93 8.12
N TRP A 109 -16.75 -7.95 7.98
CA TRP A 109 -16.10 -7.64 6.72
C TRP A 109 -16.47 -8.70 5.68
N LYS A 110 -17.33 -8.32 4.72
CA LYS A 110 -17.60 -9.11 3.51
C LYS A 110 -17.09 -8.30 2.33
N LEU A 111 -16.10 -8.84 1.61
CA LEU A 111 -15.80 -8.38 0.25
C LEU A 111 -17.11 -8.54 -0.52
N SER A 112 -17.76 -7.43 -0.92
CA SER A 112 -18.91 -7.51 -1.81
C SER A 112 -18.44 -8.25 -3.05
N GLY A 113 -19.00 -9.44 -3.28
CA GLY A 113 -18.60 -10.35 -4.36
C GLY A 113 -18.51 -9.59 -5.67
N ARG A 114 -17.44 -9.86 -6.42
CA ARG A 114 -17.39 -9.53 -7.85
C ARG A 114 -18.38 -10.39 -8.60
#